data_AF-A0A3A8ZDN1-F1
#
_entry.id   AF-A0A3A8ZDN1-F1
#
_cell.length_a   1.000
_cell.length_b   1.000
_cell.length_c   1.000
_cell.angle_alpha   90.00
_cell.angle_beta   90.00
_cell.angle_gamma   90.00
#
_symmetry.space_group_name_H-M   'P 1'
#
loop_
_entity.id
_entity.type
_entity.pdbx_description
1 polymer ?
#
loop_
_entity_poly.entity_id
_entity_poly.type
_entity_poly.pdbx_seq_one_letter_code
_entity_poly.pdbx_strand_id
1 'polypeptide(L)'
;MEISNRYDLNHINKAQTEQTERAEEKDKTEKIPAPKDEYISSEKSGKKPSGLYHMGQDENGNPKIIFDTAKKAEEAESEQPKGARLEGAPDNDRVKVTIGNMDKVKKEIEKLKEEKKQLEQQLKMAAGNEQKTKELEAKLAQVEAELSVKDTAEYKKQHAEYTTEE
;
A
#
# COMPACT_ATOMS: atom_id res chain seq x y z
N MET A 1 28.95 8.02 -41.58
CA MET A 1 28.44 6.98 -40.66
C MET A 1 26.96 7.26 -40.48
N GLU A 2 26.12 6.58 -41.23
CA GLU A 2 24.66 6.70 -41.12
C GLU A 2 24.15 5.34 -40.67
N ILE A 3 23.91 5.21 -39.36
CA ILE A 3 23.29 4.01 -38.81
C ILE A 3 21.79 4.22 -38.93
N SER A 4 21.23 3.63 -39.98
CA SER A 4 19.80 3.58 -40.26
C SER A 4 19.08 2.84 -39.13
N ASN A 5 18.23 3.55 -38.38
CA ASN A 5 17.29 2.98 -37.42
C ASN A 5 16.24 2.16 -38.18
N ARG A 6 16.29 0.83 -38.06
CA ARG A 6 15.20 -0.08 -38.43
C ARG A 6 15.06 -1.15 -37.35
N TYR A 7 14.26 -0.86 -36.33
CA TYR A 7 13.65 -1.89 -35.51
C TYR A 7 12.16 -1.89 -35.82
N ASP A 8 11.77 -2.83 -36.67
CA ASP A 8 10.40 -3.07 -37.09
C ASP A 8 9.58 -3.62 -35.91
N LEU A 9 8.52 -2.89 -35.59
CA LEU A 9 7.51 -3.22 -34.60
C LEU A 9 6.54 -4.27 -35.17
N ASN A 10 6.89 -5.55 -35.12
CA ASN A 10 6.00 -6.64 -35.51
C ASN A 10 6.14 -7.84 -34.56
N HIS A 11 5.46 -7.77 -33.42
CA HIS A 11 5.23 -8.92 -32.54
C HIS A 11 3.82 -8.93 -31.97
N ILE A 12 2.83 -8.77 -32.84
CA ILE A 12 1.43 -8.96 -32.49
C ILE A 12 0.78 -9.72 -33.65
N ASN A 13 0.19 -10.89 -33.34
CA ASN A 13 -0.57 -11.80 -34.20
C ASN A 13 0.21 -12.92 -34.91
N LYS A 14 0.64 -13.94 -34.14
CA LYS A 14 0.88 -15.30 -34.66
C LYS A 14 0.30 -16.35 -33.72
N ALA A 15 -1.01 -16.28 -33.50
CA ALA A 15 -1.75 -17.32 -32.78
C ALA A 15 -3.18 -17.50 -33.30
N GLN A 16 -3.46 -17.12 -34.55
CA GLN A 16 -4.70 -17.53 -35.22
C GLN A 16 -4.39 -17.89 -36.66
N THR A 17 -5.14 -18.90 -37.13
CA THR A 17 -5.20 -19.50 -38.47
C THR A 17 -4.07 -20.45 -38.84
N GLU A 18 -4.27 -21.72 -38.53
CA GLU A 18 -4.25 -22.78 -39.55
C GLU A 18 -5.15 -23.93 -39.05
N GLN A 19 -6.40 -23.89 -39.52
CA GLN A 19 -7.24 -25.08 -39.59
C GLN A 19 -6.60 -26.00 -40.63
N THR A 20 -6.38 -27.27 -40.30
CA THR A 20 -6.44 -28.33 -41.30
C THR A 20 -7.07 -29.54 -40.66
N GLU A 21 -8.27 -29.82 -41.15
CA GLU A 21 -9.08 -30.99 -40.86
C GLU A 21 -8.36 -32.27 -41.29
N ARG A 22 -8.44 -33.33 -40.47
CA ARG A 22 -8.92 -34.67 -40.84
C ARG A 22 -8.36 -35.74 -39.89
N ALA A 23 -9.24 -36.25 -39.03
CA ALA A 23 -9.33 -37.67 -38.71
C ALA A 23 -10.71 -37.90 -38.09
N GLU A 24 -11.61 -38.48 -38.87
CA GLU A 24 -12.81 -39.12 -38.36
C GLU A 24 -12.38 -40.40 -37.63
N GLU A 25 -12.68 -40.52 -36.34
CA GLU A 25 -13.10 -41.81 -35.80
C GLU A 25 -14.01 -41.58 -34.60
N LYS A 26 -15.15 -42.28 -34.64
CA LYS A 26 -16.22 -42.20 -33.66
C LYS A 26 -15.76 -42.93 -32.40
N ASP A 27 -15.82 -42.27 -31.25
CA ASP A 27 -16.22 -42.98 -30.05
C ASP A 27 -17.01 -42.08 -29.09
N LYS A 28 -18.08 -42.65 -28.55
CA LYS A 28 -19.04 -41.97 -27.67
C LYS A 28 -18.42 -41.84 -26.30
N THR A 29 -17.58 -40.83 -26.08
CA THR A 29 -17.11 -40.52 -24.74
C THR A 29 -18.02 -39.45 -24.16
N GLU A 30 -18.83 -39.88 -23.18
CA GLU A 30 -19.68 -39.04 -22.36
C GLU A 30 -18.92 -37.77 -21.96
N LYS A 31 -19.38 -36.62 -22.47
CA LYS A 31 -18.85 -35.31 -22.10
C LYS A 31 -19.25 -35.05 -20.66
N ILE A 32 -18.44 -35.47 -19.69
CA ILE A 32 -18.60 -35.04 -18.31
C ILE A 32 -18.46 -33.51 -18.35
N PRO A 33 -19.52 -32.74 -18.04
CA PRO A 33 -19.41 -31.29 -18.05
C PRO A 33 -18.32 -30.89 -17.06
N ALA A 34 -17.46 -29.97 -17.47
CA ALA A 34 -16.45 -29.41 -16.56
C ALA A 34 -17.16 -28.92 -15.28
N PRO A 35 -16.62 -29.22 -14.08
CA PRO A 35 -17.23 -28.80 -12.83
C PRO A 35 -17.38 -27.28 -12.85
N LYS A 36 -18.62 -26.82 -12.63
CA LYS A 36 -18.95 -25.40 -12.50
C LYS A 36 -19.41 -25.17 -11.07
N ASP A 37 -18.89 -24.12 -10.46
CA ASP A 37 -19.40 -23.67 -9.17
C ASP A 37 -20.77 -23.02 -9.39
N GLU A 38 -21.78 -23.55 -8.70
CA GLU A 38 -23.10 -22.94 -8.67
C GLU A 38 -23.13 -21.83 -7.61
N TYR A 39 -23.61 -20.64 -8.00
CA TYR A 39 -23.84 -19.56 -7.05
C TYR A 39 -25.07 -19.87 -6.19
N ILE A 40 -24.87 -20.00 -4.88
CA ILE A 40 -25.93 -20.17 -3.88
C ILE A 40 -26.17 -18.82 -3.19
N SER A 41 -27.35 -18.22 -3.40
CA SER A 41 -27.71 -16.97 -2.71
C SER A 41 -27.98 -17.21 -1.23
N SER A 42 -27.48 -16.32 -0.37
CA SER A 42 -27.61 -16.40 1.09
C SER A 42 -29.06 -16.21 1.58
N GLU A 43 -29.93 -15.61 0.77
CA GLU A 43 -31.34 -15.32 1.10
C GLU A 43 -32.15 -16.59 1.42
N LYS A 44 -31.86 -17.71 0.73
CA LYS A 44 -32.58 -18.99 0.95
C LYS A 44 -32.27 -19.65 2.30
N SER A 45 -31.20 -19.24 2.98
CA SER A 45 -30.77 -19.89 4.22
C SER A 45 -31.52 -19.41 5.46
N GLY A 46 -32.21 -18.26 5.40
CA GLY A 46 -32.93 -17.63 6.54
C GLY A 46 -32.05 -17.29 7.75
N LYS A 47 -30.78 -17.71 7.76
CA LYS A 47 -29.80 -17.50 8.81
C LYS A 47 -28.99 -16.26 8.46
N LYS A 48 -29.14 -15.21 9.27
CA LYS A 48 -28.28 -14.03 9.14
C LYS A 48 -26.83 -14.46 9.37
N PRO A 49 -25.89 -14.13 8.46
CA PRO A 49 -24.48 -14.41 8.70
C PRO A 49 -24.03 -13.62 9.94
N SER A 50 -23.49 -14.32 10.93
CA SER A 50 -22.81 -13.66 12.05
C SER A 50 -21.47 -13.07 11.57
N GLY A 51 -21.03 -12.01 12.21
CA GLY A 51 -19.77 -11.34 11.94
C GLY A 51 -19.89 -10.17 10.96
N LEU A 52 -21.10 -9.68 10.70
CA LEU A 52 -21.30 -8.49 9.89
C LEU A 52 -21.19 -7.22 10.75
N TYR A 53 -20.52 -6.21 10.21
CA TYR A 53 -20.47 -4.88 10.80
C TYR A 53 -21.61 -4.03 10.23
N HIS A 54 -22.36 -3.36 11.11
CA HIS A 54 -23.37 -2.39 10.72
C HIS A 54 -23.22 -1.09 11.50
N MET A 55 -23.62 0.02 10.89
CA MET A 55 -23.60 1.33 11.52
C MET A 55 -24.90 1.53 12.31
N GLY A 56 -24.79 1.73 13.62
CA GLY A 56 -25.87 2.09 14.51
C GLY A 56 -25.61 3.42 15.20
N GLN A 57 -26.44 3.74 16.18
CA GLN A 57 -26.29 4.89 17.06
C GLN A 57 -26.12 4.41 18.50
N ASP A 58 -25.34 5.14 19.30
CA ASP A 58 -25.27 4.93 20.75
C ASP A 58 -26.45 5.63 21.47
N GLU A 59 -26.53 5.46 22.79
CA GLU A 59 -27.57 6.07 23.65
C GLU A 59 -27.60 7.61 23.58
N ASN A 60 -26.51 8.23 23.11
CA ASN A 60 -26.38 9.67 22.94
C ASN A 60 -26.64 10.11 21.48
N GLY A 61 -27.01 9.20 20.59
CA GLY A 61 -27.26 9.45 19.18
C GLY A 61 -26.00 9.56 18.30
N ASN A 62 -24.82 9.26 18.82
CA ASN A 62 -23.58 9.29 18.03
C ASN A 62 -23.44 8.04 17.17
N PRO A 63 -22.88 8.15 15.95
CA PRO A 63 -22.65 6.99 15.09
C PRO A 63 -21.66 6.01 15.74
N LYS A 64 -22.05 4.73 15.80
CA LYS A 64 -21.24 3.64 16.36
C LYS A 64 -21.29 2.42 15.44
N ILE A 65 -20.14 1.75 15.27
CA ILE A 65 -20.08 0.48 14.54
C ILE A 65 -20.46 -0.66 15.50
N ILE A 66 -21.44 -1.48 15.10
CA ILE A 66 -21.94 -2.65 15.83
C ILE A 66 -21.50 -3.91 15.09
N PHE A 67 -21.08 -4.92 15.84
CA PHE A 67 -20.61 -6.20 15.31
C PHE A 67 -21.54 -7.34 15.73
N ASP A 68 -22.06 -8.07 14.75
CA ASP A 68 -22.97 -9.19 14.97
C ASP A 68 -22.20 -10.43 15.48
N THR A 69 -21.96 -10.53 16.78
CA THR A 69 -21.38 -11.75 17.35
C THR A 69 -22.41 -12.89 17.34
N ALA A 70 -21.98 -14.12 17.05
CA ALA A 70 -22.82 -15.32 17.06
C ALA A 70 -23.37 -15.73 18.47
N LYS A 71 -23.26 -14.85 19.48
CA LYS A 71 -23.44 -15.15 20.89
C LYS A 71 -24.61 -14.43 21.59
N LYS A 72 -25.61 -13.92 20.87
CA LYS A 72 -26.79 -13.33 21.52
C LYS A 72 -28.11 -13.79 20.93
N ALA A 73 -28.60 -14.91 21.46
CA ALA A 73 -30.04 -15.16 21.61
C ALA A 73 -30.50 -14.90 23.05
N GLU A 74 -29.76 -14.11 23.82
CA GLU A 74 -30.21 -13.66 25.13
C GLU A 74 -29.65 -12.26 25.40
N GLU A 75 -30.55 -11.40 25.86
CA GLU A 75 -30.27 -10.12 26.51
C GLU A 75 -29.81 -8.98 25.58
N ALA A 76 -30.84 -8.35 25.00
CA ALA A 76 -30.92 -6.90 25.08
C ALA A 76 -30.86 -6.48 26.55
N GLU A 77 -29.80 -5.79 26.94
CA GLU A 77 -29.87 -4.54 27.68
C GLU A 77 -28.48 -3.93 27.74
N SER A 78 -28.50 -2.61 27.87
CA SER A 78 -27.41 -1.67 28.11
C SER A 78 -26.18 -2.26 28.79
N GLU A 79 -25.02 -1.81 28.33
CA GLU A 79 -24.03 -1.11 29.16
C GLU A 79 -22.72 -1.08 28.37
N GLN A 80 -22.05 0.07 28.45
CA GLN A 80 -20.74 0.34 27.87
C GLN A 80 -19.74 -0.76 28.28
N PRO A 81 -18.73 -1.10 27.47
CA PRO A 81 -17.52 -1.63 28.06
C PRO A 81 -16.69 -0.43 28.54
N LYS A 82 -17.07 0.15 29.69
CA LYS A 82 -16.04 0.67 30.58
C LYS A 82 -15.34 -0.55 31.15
N GLY A 83 -14.02 -0.58 30.99
CA GLY A 83 -13.18 -1.73 31.30
C GLY A 83 -13.49 -2.35 32.66
N ALA A 84 -13.75 -3.66 32.64
CA ALA A 84 -13.69 -4.51 33.81
C ALA A 84 -13.28 -5.91 33.36
N ARG A 85 -11.95 -6.06 33.26
CA ARG A 85 -11.16 -7.22 33.71
C ARG A 85 -11.74 -8.60 33.41
N LEU A 86 -11.29 -9.18 32.30
CA LEU A 86 -11.18 -10.64 32.17
C LEU A 86 -10.08 -11.11 33.15
N GLU A 87 -10.50 -11.47 34.36
CA GLU A 87 -9.76 -12.42 35.20
C GLU A 87 -9.79 -13.77 34.49
N GLY A 88 -8.66 -14.19 33.92
CA GLY A 88 -8.51 -15.50 33.29
C GLY A 88 -7.75 -15.52 31.96
N ALA A 89 -6.61 -14.84 31.86
CA ALA A 89 -5.60 -15.10 30.83
C ALA A 89 -4.21 -14.88 31.44
N PRO A 90 -3.20 -15.71 31.12
CA PRO A 90 -1.89 -15.62 31.74
C PRO A 90 -1.29 -14.23 31.48
N ASP A 91 -0.92 -13.60 32.57
CA ASP A 91 -0.24 -12.32 32.70
C ASP A 91 1.17 -12.41 32.07
N ASN A 92 1.27 -12.36 30.74
CA ASN A 92 2.57 -12.18 30.05
C ASN A 92 2.54 -11.67 28.60
N ASP A 93 1.45 -11.06 28.12
CA ASP A 93 1.49 -10.37 26.83
C ASP A 93 1.97 -8.93 27.05
N ARG A 94 3.28 -8.77 27.32
CA ARG A 94 3.95 -7.46 27.21
C ARG A 94 3.77 -6.99 25.76
N VAL A 95 2.78 -6.13 25.53
CA VAL A 95 2.54 -5.51 24.22
C VAL A 95 3.75 -4.63 23.92
N LYS A 96 4.69 -5.14 23.15
CA LYS A 96 5.87 -4.39 22.70
C LYS A 96 5.41 -3.28 21.78
N VAL A 97 5.42 -2.04 22.25
CA VAL A 97 5.09 -0.88 21.43
C VAL A 97 6.33 -0.51 20.63
N THR A 98 6.26 -0.63 19.32
CA THR A 98 7.31 -0.16 18.41
C THR A 98 7.05 1.30 18.03
N ILE A 99 7.88 2.23 18.52
CA ILE A 99 7.84 3.65 18.13
C ILE A 99 8.85 3.86 17.01
N GLY A 100 8.38 4.34 15.85
CA GLY A 100 9.23 4.71 14.72
C GLY A 100 9.60 6.19 14.74
N ASN A 101 10.87 6.51 14.99
CA ASN A 101 11.40 7.87 14.95
C ASN A 101 12.01 8.18 13.57
N MET A 102 11.50 9.23 12.90
CA MET A 102 11.99 9.74 11.62
C MET A 102 12.62 11.13 11.71
N ASP A 103 12.82 11.67 12.91
CA ASP A 103 13.21 13.07 13.10
C ASP A 103 14.61 13.37 12.57
N LYS A 104 15.51 12.38 12.60
CA LYS A 104 16.85 12.50 12.01
C LYS A 104 16.80 12.72 10.50
N VAL A 105 16.03 11.88 9.80
CA VAL A 105 15.83 11.97 8.35
C VAL A 105 15.14 13.27 7.97
N LYS A 106 14.11 13.69 8.72
CA LYS A 106 13.41 14.97 8.49
C LYS A 106 14.36 16.16 8.58
N LYS A 107 15.18 16.22 9.63
CA LYS A 107 16.17 17.29 9.83
C LYS A 107 17.20 17.35 8.71
N GLU A 108 17.65 16.19 8.22
CA GLU A 108 18.60 16.11 7.11
C GLU A 108 17.98 16.63 5.79
N ILE A 109 16.75 16.23 5.49
CA ILE A 109 16.01 16.71 4.31
C ILE A 109 15.79 18.23 4.38
N GLU A 110 15.44 18.77 5.56
CA GLU A 110 15.31 20.22 5.74
C GLU A 110 16.62 20.96 5.49
N LYS A 111 17.74 20.46 6.02
CA LYS A 111 19.07 21.05 5.79
C LYS A 111 19.43 21.07 4.31
N LEU A 112 19.22 19.97 3.58
CA LEU A 112 19.49 19.90 2.15
C LEU A 112 18.59 20.84 1.33
N LYS A 113 17.32 21.00 1.72
CA LYS A 113 16.40 21.98 1.11
C LYS A 113 16.87 23.42 1.33
N GLU A 114 17.36 23.73 2.52
CA GLU A 114 17.90 25.06 2.84
C GLU A 114 19.21 25.34 2.11
N GLU A 115 20.14 24.38 2.06
CA GLU A 115 21.40 24.51 1.32
C GLU A 115 21.15 24.73 -0.17
N LYS A 116 20.24 23.95 -0.79
CA LYS A 116 19.80 24.18 -2.17
C LYS A 116 19.34 25.63 -2.38
N LYS A 117 18.46 26.13 -1.51
CA LYS A 117 17.93 27.49 -1.60
C LYS A 117 19.03 28.54 -1.47
N GLN A 118 20.02 28.32 -0.59
CA GLN A 118 21.18 29.20 -0.44
C GLN A 118 22.06 29.21 -1.69
N LEU A 119 22.32 28.05 -2.30
CA LEU A 119 23.09 27.94 -3.55
C LEU A 119 22.38 28.64 -4.72
N GLU A 120 21.06 28.48 -4.85
CA GLU A 120 20.26 29.23 -5.85
C GLU A 120 20.35 30.75 -5.65
N GLN A 121 20.31 31.20 -4.40
CA GLN A 121 20.43 32.62 -4.09
C GLN A 121 21.84 33.14 -4.41
N GLN A 122 22.88 32.36 -4.08
CA GLN A 122 24.26 32.69 -4.43
C GLN A 122 24.46 32.75 -5.95
N LEU A 123 23.84 31.83 -6.72
CA LEU A 123 23.86 31.87 -8.19
C LEU A 123 23.24 33.16 -8.73
N LYS A 124 22.10 33.60 -8.18
CA LYS A 124 21.45 34.86 -8.57
C LYS A 124 22.33 36.09 -8.28
N MET A 125 23.07 36.08 -7.18
CA MET A 125 23.96 37.18 -6.79
C MET A 125 25.31 37.16 -7.51
N ALA A 126 25.83 35.96 -7.82
CA ALA A 126 27.13 35.74 -8.45
C ALA A 126 27.08 35.76 -9.99
N ALA A 127 25.97 36.21 -10.58
CA ALA A 127 25.71 36.22 -12.03
C ALA A 127 26.71 37.01 -12.90
N GLY A 128 27.78 37.55 -12.32
CA GLY A 128 28.90 38.22 -13.01
C GLY A 128 30.20 37.42 -13.06
N ASN A 129 30.30 36.22 -12.48
CA ASN A 129 31.54 35.43 -12.46
C ASN A 129 31.31 33.98 -12.93
N GLU A 130 31.64 33.70 -14.19
CA GLU A 130 31.39 32.40 -14.86
C GLU A 130 32.02 31.18 -14.17
N GLN A 131 33.18 31.33 -13.52
CA GLN A 131 33.82 30.20 -12.85
C GLN A 131 33.05 29.83 -11.58
N LYS A 132 32.66 30.83 -10.79
CA LYS A 132 31.89 30.63 -9.56
C LYS A 132 30.48 30.14 -9.83
N THR A 133 29.84 30.59 -10.91
CA THR A 133 28.50 30.11 -11.27
C THR A 133 28.52 28.63 -11.64
N LYS A 134 29.48 28.17 -12.46
CA LYS A 134 29.64 26.75 -12.81
C LYS A 134 29.91 25.87 -11.58
N GLU A 135 30.75 26.34 -10.65
CA GLU A 135 31.00 25.62 -9.39
C GLU A 135 29.76 25.51 -8.51
N LEU A 136 28.99 26.60 -8.37
CA LEU A 136 27.76 26.63 -7.58
C LEU A 136 26.66 25.79 -8.22
N GLU A 137 26.56 25.79 -9.54
CA GLU A 137 25.62 24.97 -10.30
C GLU A 137 25.91 23.47 -10.14
N ALA A 138 27.19 23.08 -10.20
CA ALA A 138 27.61 21.69 -9.96
C ALA A 138 27.28 21.23 -8.52
N LYS A 139 27.53 22.09 -7.53
CA LYS A 139 27.15 21.82 -6.13
C LYS A 139 25.63 21.70 -5.97
N LEU A 140 24.87 22.57 -6.62
CA LEU A 140 23.41 22.53 -6.58
C LEU A 140 22.89 21.23 -7.18
N ALA A 141 23.40 20.80 -8.33
CA ALA A 141 23.02 19.54 -8.95
C ALA A 141 23.35 18.33 -8.05
N GLN A 142 24.49 18.35 -7.35
CA GLN A 142 24.86 17.31 -6.39
C GLN A 142 23.87 17.25 -5.22
N VAL A 143 23.54 18.41 -4.62
CA VAL A 143 22.59 18.51 -3.50
C VAL A 143 21.18 18.08 -3.93
N GLU A 144 20.75 18.44 -5.13
CA GLU A 144 19.46 18.02 -5.68
C GLU A 144 19.36 16.51 -5.90
N ALA A 145 20.41 15.90 -6.45
CA ALA A 145 20.47 14.46 -6.64
C ALA A 145 20.39 13.71 -5.30
N GLU A 146 21.15 14.16 -4.30
CA GLU A 146 21.12 13.59 -2.95
C GLU A 146 19.76 13.78 -2.28
N LEU A 147 19.21 15.00 -2.33
CA LEU A 147 17.89 15.30 -1.78
C LEU A 147 16.79 14.43 -2.41
N SER A 148 16.86 14.21 -3.73
CA SER A 148 15.89 13.36 -4.43
C SER A 148 15.92 11.92 -3.91
N VAL A 149 17.10 11.37 -3.64
CA VAL A 149 17.23 10.02 -3.06
C VAL A 149 16.68 10.02 -1.63
N LYS A 150 17.05 11.00 -0.80
CA LYS A 150 16.69 11.02 0.62
C LYS A 150 15.22 11.36 0.91
N ASP A 151 14.58 12.15 0.05
CA ASP A 151 13.15 12.48 0.21
C ASP A 151 12.21 11.32 -0.19
N THR A 152 12.76 10.24 -0.76
CA THR A 152 12.02 9.03 -1.13
C THR A 152 11.47 8.33 0.12
N ALA A 153 10.22 7.85 0.03
CA ALA A 153 9.54 7.18 1.14
C ALA A 153 10.30 5.93 1.63
N GLU A 154 10.95 5.19 0.72
CA GLU A 154 11.78 4.04 1.07
C GLU A 154 13.03 4.43 1.86
N TYR A 155 13.73 5.49 1.47
CA TYR A 155 14.87 5.99 2.23
C TYR A 155 14.44 6.40 3.65
N LYS A 156 13.34 7.14 3.77
CA LYS A 156 12.77 7.53 5.07
C LYS A 156 12.42 6.33 5.95
N LYS A 157 11.86 5.27 5.35
CA LYS A 157 11.50 4.04 6.07
C LYS A 157 12.72 3.24 6.51
N GLN A 158 13.76 3.16 5.66
CA GLN A 158 15.01 2.45 5.95
C GLN A 158 15.85 3.13 7.03
N HIS A 159 15.82 4.46 7.07
CA HIS A 159 16.55 5.27 8.05
C HIS A 159 15.70 5.70 9.25
N ALA A 160 14.50 5.14 9.41
CA ALA A 160 13.70 5.31 10.61
C ALA A 160 14.26 4.46 11.76
N GLU A 161 14.39 5.04 12.94
CA GLU A 161 14.84 4.32 14.13
C GLU A 161 13.63 3.75 14.87
N TYR A 162 13.61 2.43 15.06
CA TYR A 162 12.54 1.76 15.77
C TYR A 162 12.99 1.43 17.19
N THR A 163 12.34 2.03 18.18
CA THR A 163 12.53 1.69 19.57
C THR A 163 11.36 0.83 20.03
N THR A 164 11.65 -0.36 20.53
CA THR A 164 10.68 -1.20 21.24
C THR A 164 10.69 -0.83 22.71
N GLU A 165 9.60 -0.23 23.18
CA GLU A 165 9.33 -0.10 24.62
C GLU A 165 8.61 -1.39 25.09
N GLU A 166 9.03 -1.91 26.24
CA GLU A 166 8.71 -3.25 26.73
C GLU A 166 8.11 -3.23 28.14
#